data_AF-A0A2E1H9P7-F1
#
_entry.id   AF-A0A2E1H9P7-F1
#
_cell.length_a   1.000
_cell.length_b   1.000
_cell.length_c   1.000
_cell.angle_alpha   90.00
_cell.angle_beta   90.00
_cell.angle_gamma   90.00
#
_symmetry.space_group_name_H-M   'P 1'
#
loop_
_entity.id
_entity.type
_entity.pdbx_description
1 polymer ?
#
loop_
_entity_poly.entity_id
_entity_poly.type
_entity_poly.pdbx_seq_one_letter_code
_entity_poly.pdbx_strand_id
1 'polypeptide(L)'
;MRITRAGRRTGARLALAGILALVSIPAGAVNREPAKAPASTASASVLRGLLFAQRRSCKAVSSCEEAVRMWCGGYRRADGDNDGIPCENVCSTKQEVDAIRARIGC
;
A
#
# COMPACT_ATOMS: atom_id res chain seq x y z
N MET A 1 8.87 7.06 41.31
CA MET A 1 10.19 7.62 41.00
C MET A 1 10.30 7.92 39.51
N ARG A 2 10.25 9.18 39.08
CA ARG A 2 10.60 9.59 37.71
C ARG A 2 11.96 10.28 37.79
N ILE A 3 12.94 9.66 37.16
CA ILE A 3 14.34 10.09 37.17
C ILE A 3 14.43 11.34 36.29
N THR A 4 14.82 12.45 36.90
CA THR A 4 15.11 13.72 36.24
C THR A 4 16.36 13.57 35.37
N ARG A 5 16.23 13.70 34.05
CA ARG A 5 17.40 13.77 33.15
C ARG A 5 17.82 15.22 33.01
N ALA A 6 18.75 15.62 33.87
CA ALA A 6 19.46 16.87 33.81
C ALA A 6 20.35 16.92 32.54
N GLY A 7 20.28 18.04 31.84
CA GLY A 7 21.47 18.81 31.48
C GLY A 7 22.33 18.37 30.29
N ARG A 8 22.56 19.36 29.44
CA ARG A 8 23.88 19.74 28.90
C ARG A 8 24.24 19.17 27.52
N ARG A 9 24.05 20.01 26.48
CA ARG A 9 24.92 20.08 25.29
C ARG A 9 25.16 21.55 24.95
N THR A 10 26.14 22.17 25.63
CA THR A 10 27.37 22.69 25.01
C THR A 10 27.11 23.49 23.73
N GLY A 11 26.98 24.81 23.92
CA GLY A 11 27.03 25.78 22.84
C GLY A 11 28.43 25.82 22.24
N ALA A 12 28.55 25.36 21.01
CA ALA A 12 29.72 25.60 20.18
C ALA A 12 29.62 27.02 19.62
N ARG A 13 30.34 27.98 20.22
CA ARG A 13 30.59 29.29 19.61
C ARG A 13 31.72 29.12 18.60
N LEU A 14 31.36 28.77 17.36
CA LEU A 14 32.30 28.80 16.24
C LEU A 14 32.40 30.22 15.68
N ALA A 15 33.63 30.61 15.41
CA ALA A 15 34.12 31.96 15.18
C ALA A 15 33.45 32.69 14.01
N LEU A 16 33.10 33.97 14.22
CA LEU A 16 32.96 34.95 13.16
C LEU A 16 34.37 35.46 12.81
N ALA A 17 34.90 35.06 11.66
CA ALA A 17 36.01 35.75 10.99
C ALA A 17 35.81 35.60 9.49
N GLY A 18 35.86 36.73 8.79
CA GLY A 18 35.30 36.92 7.47
C GLY A 18 36.04 36.25 6.33
N ILE A 19 35.44 36.40 5.15
CA ILE A 19 36.06 36.85 3.90
C ILE A 19 34.87 37.19 2.98
N LEU A 20 34.68 38.48 2.71
CA LEU A 20 33.76 38.97 1.69
C LEU A 20 34.50 38.87 0.35
N ALA A 21 34.53 37.68 -0.25
CA ALA A 21 35.03 37.51 -1.61
C ALA A 21 33.87 37.71 -2.59
N LEU A 22 33.83 38.88 -3.22
CA LEU A 22 32.98 39.16 -4.38
C LEU A 22 33.55 38.39 -5.58
N VAL A 23 33.12 37.13 -5.74
CA VAL A 23 33.45 36.34 -6.93
C VAL A 23 32.34 36.55 -7.95
N SER A 24 32.67 37.18 -9.08
CA SER A 24 31.77 37.30 -10.23
C SER A 24 31.44 35.92 -10.79
N ILE A 25 30.19 35.50 -10.64
CA ILE A 25 29.66 34.27 -11.25
C ILE A 25 29.20 34.64 -12.67
N PRO A 26 29.78 34.07 -13.75
CA PRO A 26 29.21 34.22 -15.07
C PRO A 26 27.87 33.49 -15.11
N ALA A 27 26.85 34.14 -15.68
CA ALA A 27 25.52 33.59 -15.88
C ALA A 27 25.56 32.43 -16.89
N GLY A 28 25.93 31.23 -16.43
CA GLY A 28 25.72 29.99 -17.15
C GLY A 28 24.27 29.56 -17.01
N ALA A 29 23.50 29.69 -18.08
CA ALA A 29 22.15 29.16 -18.19
C ALA A 29 22.20 27.62 -18.10
N VAL A 30 21.92 27.08 -16.91
CA VAL A 30 21.65 25.64 -16.76
C VAL A 30 20.27 25.37 -17.36
N ASN A 31 20.26 24.81 -18.57
CA ASN A 31 19.06 24.22 -19.16
C ASN A 31 18.61 23.07 -18.24
N ARG A 32 17.60 23.32 -17.40
CA ARG A 32 16.88 22.28 -16.68
C ARG A 32 15.98 21.58 -17.68
N GLU A 33 16.51 20.52 -18.27
CA GLU A 33 15.68 19.50 -18.90
C GLU A 33 14.78 18.90 -17.81
N PRO A 34 13.45 18.83 -18.02
CA PRO A 34 12.57 18.25 -17.03
C PRO A 34 12.93 16.78 -16.93
N ALA A 35 13.45 16.38 -15.76
CA ALA A 35 13.69 14.99 -15.44
C ALA A 35 12.38 14.23 -15.70
N LYS A 36 12.40 13.42 -16.76
CA LYS A 36 11.34 12.49 -17.10
C LYS A 36 11.26 11.50 -15.95
N ALA A 37 10.38 11.79 -14.99
CA ALA A 37 10.03 10.85 -13.95
C ALA A 37 9.61 9.55 -14.65
N PRO A 38 10.16 8.38 -14.29
CA PRO A 38 9.55 7.14 -14.71
C PRO A 38 8.16 7.16 -14.11
N ALA A 39 7.15 7.34 -14.96
CA ALA A 39 5.77 7.17 -14.57
C ALA A 39 5.67 5.77 -13.95
N SER A 40 5.51 5.73 -12.63
CA SER A 40 5.25 4.53 -11.86
C SER A 40 3.99 3.89 -12.39
N THR A 41 4.16 3.05 -13.40
CA THR A 41 3.15 2.10 -13.86
C THR A 41 3.21 0.92 -12.90
N ALA A 42 3.01 1.19 -11.61
CA ALA A 42 2.60 0.14 -10.70
C ALA A 42 1.24 -0.29 -11.25
N SER A 43 1.25 -1.39 -12.00
CA SER A 43 0.08 -1.90 -12.69
C SER A 43 -1.07 -1.95 -11.69
N ALA A 44 -2.24 -1.44 -12.08
CA ALA A 44 -3.42 -1.44 -11.22
C ALA A 44 -3.68 -2.84 -10.63
N SER A 45 -3.29 -3.90 -11.35
CA SER A 45 -3.31 -5.30 -10.92
C SER A 45 -2.40 -5.60 -9.73
N VAL A 46 -1.20 -5.00 -9.64
CA VAL A 46 -0.26 -5.16 -8.52
C VAL A 46 -0.79 -4.42 -7.29
N LEU A 47 -1.25 -3.19 -7.45
CA LEU A 47 -1.83 -2.42 -6.35
C LEU A 47 -3.11 -3.09 -5.83
N ARG A 48 -3.96 -3.58 -6.74
CA ARG A 48 -5.15 -4.36 -6.39
C ARG A 48 -4.77 -5.67 -5.69
N GLY A 49 -3.74 -6.38 -6.17
CA GLY A 49 -3.20 -7.57 -5.51
C GLY A 49 -2.74 -7.33 -4.07
N LEU A 50 -2.04 -6.21 -3.83
CA LEU A 50 -1.58 -5.81 -2.49
C LEU A 50 -2.73 -5.38 -1.56
N LEU A 51 -3.70 -4.61 -2.06
CA LEU A 51 -4.89 -4.24 -1.28
C LEU A 51 -5.75 -5.46 -0.93
N PHE A 52 -5.90 -6.41 -1.87
CA PHE A 52 -6.56 -7.68 -1.57
C PHE A 52 -5.78 -8.44 -0.50
N ALA A 53 -4.46 -8.59 -0.61
CA ALA A 53 -3.63 -9.31 0.38
C ALA A 53 -3.79 -8.76 1.82
N GLN A 54 -3.83 -7.42 1.98
CA GLN A 54 -4.03 -6.77 3.28
C GLN A 54 -5.47 -6.87 3.82
N ARG A 55 -6.45 -7.24 2.98
CA ARG A 55 -7.89 -7.32 3.34
C ARG A 55 -8.53 -8.67 3.02
N ARG A 56 -7.76 -9.77 2.89
CA ARG A 56 -8.35 -11.10 2.62
C ARG A 56 -8.99 -11.65 3.89
N SER A 57 -10.14 -11.11 4.24
CA SER A 57 -11.03 -11.69 5.24
C SER A 57 -12.45 -11.55 4.72
N CYS A 58 -13.33 -12.46 5.15
CA CYS A 58 -14.74 -12.42 4.79
C CYS A 58 -15.44 -11.11 5.21
N LYS A 59 -14.87 -10.35 6.15
CA LYS A 59 -15.36 -9.02 6.56
C LYS A 59 -15.11 -7.92 5.53
N ALA A 60 -14.25 -8.15 4.54
CA ALA A 60 -13.88 -7.15 3.54
C ALA A 60 -14.76 -7.20 2.28
N VAL A 61 -15.54 -8.28 2.10
CA VAL A 61 -16.47 -8.45 0.98
C VAL A 61 -17.89 -8.15 1.43
N SER A 62 -18.67 -7.53 0.56
CA SER A 62 -20.07 -7.15 0.85
C SER A 62 -21.09 -7.93 0.02
N SER A 63 -20.64 -8.82 -0.88
CA SER A 63 -21.52 -9.62 -1.73
C SER A 63 -20.97 -11.04 -1.92
N CYS A 64 -21.86 -12.01 -2.15
CA CYS A 64 -21.45 -13.38 -2.41
C CYS A 64 -20.55 -13.47 -3.67
N GLU A 65 -20.86 -12.72 -4.72
CA GLU A 65 -20.03 -12.71 -5.94
C GLU A 65 -18.58 -12.26 -5.68
N GLU A 66 -18.38 -11.26 -4.83
CA GLU A 66 -17.04 -10.79 -4.46
C GLU A 66 -16.31 -11.80 -3.57
N ALA A 67 -17.04 -12.51 -2.69
CA ALA A 67 -16.52 -13.62 -1.90
C ALA A 67 -16.05 -14.78 -2.79
N VAL A 68 -16.86 -15.19 -3.77
CA VAL A 68 -16.50 -16.26 -4.70
C VAL A 68 -15.29 -15.87 -5.55
N ARG A 69 -15.23 -14.63 -6.07
CA ARG A 69 -14.02 -14.14 -6.77
C ARG A 69 -12.78 -14.16 -5.88
N MET A 70 -12.91 -13.77 -4.61
CA MET A 70 -11.81 -13.81 -3.65
C MET A 70 -11.35 -15.26 -3.39
N TRP A 71 -12.29 -16.19 -3.25
CA TRP A 71 -12.01 -17.61 -3.05
C TRP A 71 -11.31 -18.22 -4.26
N CYS A 72 -11.86 -18.01 -5.47
CA CYS A 72 -11.26 -18.44 -6.72
C CYS A 72 -9.90 -17.77 -6.99
N GLY A 73 -9.68 -16.56 -6.46
CA GLY A 73 -8.38 -15.88 -6.44
C GLY A 73 -7.37 -16.46 -5.43
N GLY A 74 -7.65 -17.63 -4.85
CA GLY A 74 -6.73 -18.41 -4.01
C GLY A 74 -6.88 -18.19 -2.50
N TYR A 75 -7.88 -17.43 -2.04
CA TYR A 75 -8.12 -17.27 -0.61
C TYR A 75 -8.85 -18.49 -0.02
N ARG A 76 -8.12 -19.58 0.20
CA ARG A 76 -8.69 -20.85 0.67
C ARG A 76 -9.50 -20.73 1.97
N ARG A 77 -9.12 -19.81 2.84
CA ARG A 77 -9.77 -19.58 4.14
C ARG A 77 -11.12 -18.84 4.04
N ALA A 78 -11.59 -18.56 2.81
CA ALA A 78 -12.97 -18.15 2.57
C ALA A 78 -13.95 -19.27 2.95
N ASP A 79 -13.60 -20.51 2.65
CA ASP A 79 -14.33 -21.74 2.96
C ASP A 79 -13.50 -22.52 4.00
N GLY A 80 -13.69 -22.18 5.27
CA GLY A 80 -12.84 -22.65 6.37
C GLY A 80 -13.13 -24.10 6.78
N ASP A 81 -14.37 -24.50 6.63
CA ASP A 81 -14.97 -25.79 6.98
C ASP A 81 -15.14 -26.73 5.78
N ASN A 82 -14.88 -26.25 4.56
CA ASN A 82 -14.86 -27.02 3.31
C ASN A 82 -16.22 -27.59 2.92
N ASP A 83 -17.30 -26.90 3.26
CA ASP A 83 -18.67 -27.26 2.87
C ASP A 83 -18.99 -26.81 1.43
N GLY A 84 -18.16 -25.91 0.89
CA GLY A 84 -18.28 -25.31 -0.43
C GLY A 84 -18.98 -23.95 -0.42
N ILE A 85 -19.15 -23.31 0.73
CA ILE A 85 -19.76 -21.99 0.88
C ILE A 85 -18.71 -20.99 1.40
N PRO A 86 -18.11 -20.17 0.53
CA PRO A 86 -17.15 -19.17 0.96
C PRO A 86 -17.85 -18.02 1.68
N CYS A 87 -17.32 -17.61 2.83
CA CYS A 87 -17.75 -16.42 3.55
C CYS A 87 -19.28 -16.38 3.76
N GLU A 88 -19.78 -17.25 4.63
CA GLU A 88 -21.21 -17.41 4.97
C GLU A 88 -21.91 -16.12 5.46
N ASN A 89 -21.15 -15.08 5.78
CA ASN A 89 -21.70 -13.76 6.08
C ASN A 89 -22.32 -13.07 4.85
N VAL A 90 -21.98 -13.50 3.63
CA VAL A 90 -22.50 -12.94 2.38
C VAL A 90 -23.04 -14.00 1.41
N CYS A 91 -22.55 -15.24 1.45
CA CYS A 91 -23.09 -16.35 0.66
C CYS A 91 -24.02 -17.21 1.53
N SER A 92 -25.23 -17.51 1.06
CA SER A 92 -26.22 -18.22 1.88
C SER A 92 -26.33 -19.71 1.58
N THR A 93 -26.03 -20.12 0.33
CA THR A 93 -26.20 -21.51 -0.10
C THR A 93 -25.13 -21.95 -1.08
N LYS A 94 -24.83 -23.25 -1.10
CA LYS A 94 -23.93 -23.86 -2.09
C LYS A 94 -24.44 -23.68 -3.53
N GLN A 95 -25.76 -23.76 -3.74
CA GLN A 95 -26.35 -23.55 -5.08
C GLN A 95 -26.11 -22.15 -5.62
N GLU A 96 -26.21 -21.11 -4.78
CA GLU A 96 -25.86 -19.74 -5.14
C GLU A 96 -24.38 -19.64 -5.56
N VAL A 97 -23.49 -20.22 -4.75
CA VAL A 97 -22.06 -20.23 -4.99
C VAL A 97 -21.71 -20.94 -6.30
N ASP A 98 -22.28 -22.13 -6.54
CA ASP A 98 -22.07 -22.91 -7.76
C ASP A 98 -22.57 -22.17 -9.00
N ALA A 99 -23.71 -21.48 -8.91
CA ALA A 99 -24.22 -20.65 -9.99
C ALA A 99 -23.29 -19.47 -10.31
N ILE A 100 -22.74 -18.81 -9.29
CA ILE A 100 -21.77 -17.72 -9.45
C ILE A 100 -20.48 -18.25 -10.07
N ARG A 101 -19.97 -19.38 -9.59
CA ARG A 101 -18.78 -20.08 -10.11
C ARG A 101 -18.92 -20.38 -11.60
N ALA A 102 -20.03 -21.01 -12.00
CA ALA A 102 -20.36 -21.25 -13.39
C ALA A 102 -20.42 -19.96 -14.23
N ARG A 103 -20.96 -18.86 -13.67
CA ARG A 103 -21.01 -17.55 -14.35
C ARG A 103 -19.64 -16.91 -14.53
N ILE A 104 -18.73 -17.05 -13.58
CA ILE A 104 -17.41 -16.37 -13.60
C ILE A 104 -16.28 -17.25 -14.15
N GLY A 105 -16.50 -18.56 -14.33
CA GLY A 105 -15.52 -19.47 -14.91
C GLY A 105 -14.42 -19.93 -13.94
N CYS A 106 -14.80 -20.17 -12.68
CA CYS A 106 -14.04 -20.94 -11.71
C CYS A 106 -14.97 -21.96 -11.02
#